data_AF-A0A958QX69-F1
#
_entry.id   AF-A0A958QX69-F1
#
_cell.length_a   1.000
_cell.length_b   1.000
_cell.length_c   1.000
_cell.angle_alpha   90.00
_cell.angle_beta   90.00
_cell.angle_gamma   90.00
#
_symmetry.space_group_name_H-M   'P 1'
#
loop_
_entity.id
_entity.type
_entity.pdbx_description
1 polymer ?
#
loop_
_entity_poly.entity_id
_entity_poly.type
_entity_poly.pdbx_seq_one_letter_code
_entity_poly.pdbx_strand_id
1 'polypeptide(L)'
;TGSGEDREELASAHYAEPTFYRQVDSGSIVLTVERAHSPGVVVDTIPTTLLPNTEYSLLLYGKAGNGGLQLALLEDYTGRPSEGMGIVHVVNGYFRETLSATLGPVAYADLAYGSGSTFDEIPAGTHTVTVRNAGGGVLGTFDVSVAALDEVTVVVLGDEDLGVVFFPLYRDLD
;
A
#
# COMPACT_ATOMS: atom_id res chain seq x y z
N THR A 1 17.59 35.21 -9.69
CA THR A 1 17.56 33.74 -9.85
C THR A 1 16.82 33.18 -8.65
N GLY A 2 15.48 33.18 -8.73
CA GLY A 2 14.61 32.77 -7.62
C GLY A 2 14.10 31.34 -7.82
N SER A 3 13.90 30.68 -6.66
CA SER A 3 13.16 29.44 -6.39
C SER A 3 13.68 28.14 -7.00
N GLY A 4 14.65 27.51 -6.33
CA GLY A 4 14.49 26.09 -6.04
C GLY A 4 13.58 26.03 -4.82
N GLU A 5 12.38 25.47 -4.96
CA GLU A 5 11.61 25.10 -3.76
C GLU A 5 12.46 24.08 -3.00
N ASP A 6 12.72 24.32 -1.72
CA ASP A 6 13.41 23.37 -0.85
C ASP A 6 12.55 22.10 -0.78
N ARG A 7 12.88 21.12 -1.62
CA ARG A 7 12.27 19.79 -1.59
C ARG A 7 13.03 18.95 -0.57
N GLU A 8 12.35 18.50 0.45
CA GLU A 8 12.88 17.51 1.39
C GLU A 8 12.69 16.10 0.81
N GLU A 9 13.78 15.36 0.64
CA GLU A 9 13.70 13.94 0.30
C GLU A 9 13.20 13.17 1.53
N LEU A 10 12.04 12.53 1.42
CA LEU A 10 11.46 11.74 2.50
C LEU A 10 12.13 10.36 2.61
N ALA A 11 12.25 9.64 1.49
CA ALA A 11 12.86 8.32 1.38
C ALA A 11 13.21 7.95 -0.07
N SER A 12 13.97 6.86 -0.22
CA SER A 12 14.35 6.22 -1.49
C SER A 12 14.24 4.70 -1.32
N ALA A 13 13.76 3.99 -2.34
CA ALA A 13 13.57 2.55 -2.30
C ALA A 13 13.66 1.91 -3.69
N HIS A 14 14.03 0.63 -3.72
CA HIS A 14 13.88 -0.25 -4.87
C HIS A 14 12.43 -0.76 -5.01
N TYR A 15 12.15 -1.46 -6.11
CA TYR A 15 10.84 -2.09 -6.32
C TYR A 15 10.52 -3.09 -5.19
N ALA A 16 9.32 -2.98 -4.61
CA ALA A 16 8.83 -3.79 -3.50
C ALA A 16 9.66 -3.70 -2.21
N GLU A 17 10.53 -2.70 -2.08
CA GLU A 17 11.25 -2.40 -0.86
C GLU A 17 10.41 -1.41 -0.02
N PRO A 18 10.06 -1.74 1.24
CA PRO A 18 9.45 -0.77 2.14
C PRO A 18 10.46 0.26 2.62
N THR A 19 9.96 1.44 2.99
CA THR A 19 10.72 2.47 3.69
C THR A 19 10.22 2.59 5.13
N PHE A 20 11.01 3.23 5.99
CA PHE A 20 10.57 3.55 7.35
C PHE A 20 9.72 4.81 7.39
N TYR A 21 8.84 4.90 8.38
CA TYR A 21 8.10 6.13 8.66
C TYR A 21 9.03 7.29 8.97
N ARG A 22 8.60 8.47 8.54
CA ARG A 22 9.28 9.73 8.81
C ARG A 22 8.29 10.74 9.34
N GLN A 23 8.67 11.41 10.42
CA GLN A 23 7.91 12.53 10.94
C GLN A 23 8.04 13.72 9.99
N VAL A 24 6.91 14.32 9.67
CA VAL A 24 6.78 15.51 8.82
C VAL A 24 5.77 16.46 9.45
N ASP A 25 5.84 17.73 9.07
CA ASP A 25 4.85 18.71 9.52
C ASP A 25 3.48 18.41 8.92
N SER A 26 2.43 18.51 9.73
CA SER A 26 1.05 18.47 9.25
C SER A 26 0.72 19.72 8.43
N GLY A 27 -0.17 19.59 7.45
CA GLY A 27 -0.61 20.69 6.60
C GLY A 27 -0.65 20.34 5.12
N SER A 28 -0.94 21.34 4.29
CA SER A 28 -0.98 21.15 2.84
C SER A 28 0.43 20.99 2.27
N ILE A 29 0.64 19.90 1.53
CA ILE A 29 1.92 19.55 0.92
C ILE A 29 1.68 18.99 -0.49
N VAL A 30 2.74 18.96 -1.28
CA VAL A 30 2.78 18.26 -2.56
C VAL A 30 3.77 17.11 -2.43
N LEU A 31 3.28 15.87 -2.47
CA LEU A 31 4.11 14.67 -2.47
C LEU A 31 4.53 14.36 -3.90
N THR A 32 5.83 14.24 -4.15
CA THR A 32 6.38 13.97 -5.47
C THR A 32 7.27 12.74 -5.42
N VAL A 33 7.10 11.83 -6.38
CA VAL A 33 8.00 10.70 -6.58
C VAL A 33 8.79 10.92 -7.86
N GLU A 34 10.11 10.79 -7.76
CA GLU A 34 11.03 10.89 -8.90
C GLU A 34 11.77 9.57 -9.09
N ARG A 35 12.22 9.31 -10.33
CA ARG A 35 13.08 8.16 -10.60
C ARG A 35 14.49 8.44 -10.07
N ALA A 36 14.96 7.64 -9.13
CA ALA A 36 16.31 7.78 -8.54
C ALA A 36 17.45 7.82 -9.59
N HIS A 37 17.35 7.01 -10.66
CA HIS A 37 18.36 6.96 -11.73
C HIS A 37 18.12 7.95 -12.88
N SER A 38 17.10 8.81 -12.77
CA SER A 38 16.85 9.90 -13.71
C SER A 38 16.30 11.11 -12.94
N PRO A 39 17.13 11.75 -12.07
CA PRO A 39 16.68 12.86 -11.24
C PRO A 39 15.99 13.96 -12.05
N GLY A 40 14.92 14.53 -11.51
CA GLY A 40 14.06 15.50 -12.19
C GLY A 40 13.02 14.89 -13.13
N VAL A 41 13.03 13.56 -13.35
CA VAL A 41 11.92 12.86 -14.00
C VAL A 41 10.91 12.45 -12.93
N VAL A 42 9.89 13.29 -12.77
CA VAL A 42 8.73 13.02 -11.92
C VAL A 42 7.96 11.83 -12.50
N VAL A 43 7.67 10.86 -11.63
CA VAL A 43 6.80 9.72 -11.90
C VAL A 43 5.35 10.14 -11.71
N ASP A 44 5.04 10.70 -10.53
CA ASP A 44 3.72 11.20 -10.18
C ASP A 44 3.81 12.24 -9.06
N THR A 45 2.73 12.97 -8.85
CA THR A 45 2.63 14.01 -7.81
C THR A 45 1.22 14.09 -7.25
N ILE A 46 1.10 14.13 -5.92
CA ILE A 46 -0.18 14.26 -5.21
C ILE A 46 -0.17 15.52 -4.35
N PRO A 47 -0.98 16.55 -4.67
CA PRO A 47 -1.31 17.58 -3.69
C PRO A 47 -2.24 16.99 -2.62
N THR A 48 -1.89 17.16 -1.34
CA THR A 48 -2.64 16.59 -0.21
C THR A 48 -2.58 17.50 1.01
N THR A 49 -3.32 17.15 2.07
CA THR A 49 -3.20 17.73 3.41
C THR A 49 -2.95 16.62 4.41
N LEU A 50 -1.80 16.65 5.08
CA LEU A 50 -1.47 15.71 6.14
C LEU A 50 -2.11 16.19 7.45
N LEU A 51 -2.82 15.30 8.13
CA LEU A 51 -3.44 15.59 9.42
C LEU A 51 -2.45 15.34 10.56
N PRO A 52 -2.55 16.09 11.69
CA PRO A 52 -1.71 15.84 12.85
C PRO A 52 -2.05 14.50 13.51
N ASN A 53 -1.02 13.77 13.95
CA ASN A 53 -1.14 12.45 14.60
C ASN A 53 -1.83 11.40 13.71
N THR A 54 -1.64 11.48 12.39
CA THR A 54 -2.10 10.49 11.44
C THR A 54 -0.89 9.91 10.71
N GLU A 55 -0.86 8.59 10.58
CA GLU A 55 0.17 7.87 9.84
C GLU A 55 -0.32 7.58 8.43
N TYR A 56 0.63 7.61 7.48
CA TYR A 56 0.32 7.43 6.08
C TYR A 56 1.39 6.60 5.38
N SER A 57 0.92 5.70 4.52
CA SER A 57 1.72 4.93 3.59
C SER A 57 1.59 5.49 2.18
N LEU A 58 2.73 5.70 1.53
CA LEU A 58 2.80 6.01 0.11
C LEU A 58 2.98 4.73 -0.70
N LEU A 59 1.98 4.38 -1.49
CA LEU A 59 2.07 3.27 -2.44
C LEU A 59 2.40 3.80 -3.83
N LEU A 60 3.57 3.43 -4.36
CA LEU A 60 3.87 3.54 -5.78
C LEU A 60 3.49 2.24 -6.48
N TYR A 61 2.55 2.29 -7.42
CA TYR A 61 1.97 1.10 -8.06
C TYR A 61 1.73 1.31 -9.56
N GLY A 62 1.34 0.23 -10.25
CA GLY A 62 1.08 0.22 -11.68
C GLY A 62 2.25 -0.23 -12.55
N LYS A 63 2.22 0.15 -13.82
CA LYS A 63 3.10 -0.39 -14.87
C LYS A 63 4.27 0.55 -15.15
N ALA A 64 5.49 0.02 -15.07
CA ALA A 64 6.68 0.75 -15.49
C ALA A 64 6.63 1.06 -17.01
N GLY A 65 6.81 2.33 -17.38
CA GLY A 65 6.76 2.79 -18.78
C GLY A 65 6.19 4.20 -18.90
N ASN A 66 5.66 4.56 -20.08
CA ASN A 66 5.08 5.88 -20.32
C ASN A 66 3.77 6.07 -19.54
N GLY A 67 3.88 6.62 -18.32
CA GLY A 67 2.74 7.12 -17.52
C GLY A 67 1.89 6.04 -16.85
N GLY A 68 2.41 4.82 -16.69
CA GLY A 68 1.67 3.71 -16.08
C GLY A 68 1.84 3.56 -14.57
N LEU A 69 2.83 4.24 -13.98
CA LEU A 69 3.02 4.28 -12.54
C LEU A 69 2.16 5.39 -11.94
N GLN A 70 1.59 5.11 -10.78
CA GLN A 70 0.73 6.01 -10.03
C GLN A 70 1.12 5.99 -8.57
N LEU A 71 0.85 7.09 -7.89
CA LEU A 71 1.02 7.22 -6.46
C LEU A 71 -0.36 7.20 -5.78
N ALA A 72 -0.45 6.49 -4.67
CA ALA A 72 -1.58 6.57 -3.74
C ALA A 72 -1.04 6.93 -2.35
N LEU A 73 -1.77 7.81 -1.67
CA LEU A 73 -1.57 8.09 -0.25
C LEU A 73 -2.66 7.36 0.52
N LEU A 74 -2.26 6.45 1.39
CA LEU A 74 -3.14 5.63 2.20
C LEU A 74 -2.96 6.05 3.66
N GLU A 75 -4.06 6.19 4.38
CA GLU A 75 -4.04 6.41 5.83
C GLU A 75 -3.86 5.05 6.51
N ASP A 76 -2.96 5.01 7.50
CA ASP A 76 -2.65 3.80 8.26
C ASP A 76 -3.40 3.78 9.60
N TYR A 77 -3.58 2.58 10.15
CA TYR A 77 -4.26 2.39 11.42
C TYR A 77 -3.30 2.59 12.58
N THR A 78 -3.59 3.55 13.45
CA THR A 78 -2.74 3.87 14.62
C THR A 78 -3.29 3.29 15.93
N GLY A 79 -4.35 2.48 15.84
CA GLY A 79 -4.97 1.87 17.01
C GLY A 79 -4.21 0.63 17.47
N ARG A 80 -4.25 0.36 18.76
CA ARG A 80 -3.67 -0.88 19.29
C ARG A 80 -4.65 -2.04 19.12
N PRO A 81 -4.24 -3.18 18.54
CA PRO A 81 -5.10 -4.35 18.43
C PRO A 81 -5.52 -4.90 19.80
N SER A 82 -6.71 -5.48 19.90
CA SER A 82 -7.15 -6.23 21.08
C SER A 82 -6.19 -7.36 21.45
N GLU A 83 -6.19 -7.77 22.73
CA GLU A 83 -5.34 -8.87 23.20
C GLU A 83 -5.59 -10.15 22.40
N GLY A 84 -4.52 -10.75 21.88
CA GLY A 84 -4.57 -11.97 21.06
C GLY A 84 -5.02 -11.75 19.62
N MET A 85 -5.25 -10.50 19.19
CA MET A 85 -5.61 -10.12 17.83
C MET A 85 -4.44 -9.43 17.13
N GLY A 86 -4.43 -9.44 15.81
CA GLY A 86 -3.65 -8.54 14.97
C GLY A 86 -4.55 -7.83 13.97
N ILE A 87 -4.07 -6.74 13.38
CA ILE A 87 -4.76 -5.96 12.36
C ILE A 87 -4.31 -6.42 10.97
N VAL A 88 -5.27 -6.47 10.05
CA VAL A 88 -5.02 -6.81 8.65
C VAL A 88 -5.63 -5.80 7.70
N HIS A 89 -4.94 -5.59 6.60
CA HIS A 89 -5.31 -4.66 5.55
C HIS A 89 -4.89 -5.23 4.18
N VAL A 90 -5.70 -5.02 3.14
CA VAL A 90 -5.39 -5.43 1.77
C VAL A 90 -5.42 -4.23 0.85
N VAL A 91 -4.32 -3.99 0.13
CA VAL A 91 -4.21 -2.88 -0.83
C VAL A 91 -4.15 -3.41 -2.25
N ASN A 92 -4.99 -2.87 -3.12
CA ASN A 92 -5.01 -3.24 -4.53
C ASN A 92 -4.15 -2.29 -5.37
N GLY A 93 -2.96 -2.74 -5.77
CA GLY A 93 -2.13 -2.13 -6.81
C GLY A 93 -2.05 -2.98 -8.08
N TYR A 94 -2.97 -3.91 -8.29
CA TYR A 94 -3.02 -4.80 -9.45
C TYR A 94 -3.66 -4.06 -10.64
N PHE A 95 -2.88 -3.90 -11.71
CA PHE A 95 -3.17 -2.92 -12.76
C PHE A 95 -4.56 -3.09 -13.39
N ARG A 96 -5.39 -2.03 -13.28
CA ARG A 96 -6.69 -1.85 -13.94
C ARG A 96 -7.81 -2.81 -13.58
N GLU A 97 -7.69 -3.54 -12.49
CA GLU A 97 -8.68 -4.52 -12.09
C GLU A 97 -9.20 -4.24 -10.68
N THR A 98 -10.51 -4.40 -10.49
CA THR A 98 -11.11 -4.40 -9.16
C THR A 98 -10.98 -5.78 -8.55
N LEU A 99 -10.57 -5.84 -7.28
CA LEU A 99 -10.33 -7.11 -6.61
C LEU A 99 -11.37 -7.41 -5.53
N SER A 100 -11.48 -8.69 -5.22
CA SER A 100 -11.97 -9.14 -3.92
C SER A 100 -10.91 -9.99 -3.24
N ALA A 101 -10.90 -10.00 -1.91
CA ALA A 101 -9.96 -10.78 -1.13
C ALA A 101 -10.66 -11.38 0.09
N THR A 102 -10.18 -12.54 0.53
CA THR A 102 -10.48 -13.08 1.86
C THR A 102 -9.17 -13.22 2.61
N LEU A 103 -9.14 -12.88 3.88
CA LEU A 103 -7.98 -13.08 4.76
C LEU A 103 -8.47 -13.63 6.08
N GLY A 104 -8.31 -14.94 6.29
CA GLY A 104 -8.91 -15.59 7.47
C GLY A 104 -10.45 -15.42 7.47
N PRO A 105 -11.06 -14.88 8.55
CA PRO A 105 -12.51 -14.74 8.63
C PRO A 105 -13.07 -13.51 7.88
N VAL A 106 -12.22 -12.59 7.43
CA VAL A 106 -12.66 -11.35 6.80
C VAL A 106 -12.69 -11.46 5.28
N ALA A 107 -13.63 -10.73 4.68
CA ALA A 107 -13.81 -10.66 3.23
C ALA A 107 -13.94 -9.21 2.79
N TYR A 108 -13.20 -8.88 1.76
CA TYR A 108 -13.14 -7.57 1.13
C TYR A 108 -13.69 -7.69 -0.28
N ALA A 109 -14.68 -6.87 -0.60
CA ALA A 109 -15.26 -6.78 -1.94
C ALA A 109 -14.89 -5.43 -2.54
N ASP A 110 -14.89 -5.38 -3.88
CA ASP A 110 -14.80 -4.14 -4.65
C ASP A 110 -13.59 -3.26 -4.31
N LEU A 111 -12.44 -3.88 -4.03
CA LEU A 111 -11.18 -3.18 -3.82
C LEU A 111 -10.74 -2.53 -5.13
N ALA A 112 -10.97 -1.23 -5.25
CA ALA A 112 -10.61 -0.47 -6.43
C ALA A 112 -9.10 -0.40 -6.62
N TYR A 113 -8.66 -0.23 -7.86
CA TYR A 113 -7.26 -0.04 -8.18
C TYR A 113 -6.73 1.25 -7.53
N GLY A 114 -5.68 1.12 -6.72
CA GLY A 114 -5.09 2.21 -5.92
C GLY A 114 -5.73 2.41 -4.53
N SER A 115 -6.62 1.52 -4.09
CA SER A 115 -7.26 1.64 -2.77
C SER A 115 -6.88 0.52 -1.80
N GLY A 116 -6.95 0.85 -0.51
CA GLY A 116 -6.91 -0.09 0.61
C GLY A 116 -8.29 -0.61 1.02
N SER A 117 -8.32 -1.74 1.69
CA SER A 117 -9.50 -2.23 2.40
C SER A 117 -9.72 -1.46 3.72
N THR A 118 -10.73 -1.86 4.49
CA THR A 118 -10.77 -1.53 5.91
C THR A 118 -9.62 -2.24 6.64
N PHE A 119 -9.24 -1.69 7.79
CA PHE A 119 -8.40 -2.35 8.78
C PHE A 119 -9.30 -3.18 9.70
N ASP A 120 -9.06 -4.49 9.75
CA ASP A 120 -9.87 -5.41 10.55
C ASP A 120 -9.01 -6.20 11.52
N GLU A 121 -9.52 -6.39 12.74
CA GLU A 121 -8.89 -7.28 13.72
C GLU A 121 -9.22 -8.75 13.40
N ILE A 122 -8.20 -9.59 13.37
CA ILE A 122 -8.36 -11.04 13.31
C ILE A 122 -7.55 -11.74 14.41
N PRO A 123 -7.93 -12.95 14.84
CA PRO A 123 -7.16 -13.69 15.83
C PRO A 123 -5.73 -13.93 15.37
N ALA A 124 -4.76 -13.85 16.28
CA ALA A 124 -3.40 -14.23 15.98
C ALA A 124 -3.33 -15.71 15.53
N GLY A 125 -2.52 -15.98 14.51
CA GLY A 125 -2.38 -17.31 13.90
C GLY A 125 -2.04 -17.25 12.41
N THR A 126 -1.99 -18.42 11.78
CA THR A 126 -1.82 -18.53 10.34
C THR A 126 -3.19 -18.52 9.66
N HIS A 127 -3.35 -17.63 8.68
CA HIS A 127 -4.57 -17.43 7.91
C HIS A 127 -4.31 -17.57 6.42
N THR A 128 -5.23 -18.19 5.71
CA THR A 128 -5.18 -18.23 4.25
C THR A 128 -5.74 -16.93 3.68
N VAL A 129 -4.96 -16.32 2.79
CA VAL A 129 -5.39 -15.25 1.89
C VAL A 129 -5.87 -15.87 0.59
N THR A 130 -6.98 -15.40 0.04
CA THR A 130 -7.33 -15.65 -1.35
C THR A 130 -7.74 -14.37 -2.04
N VAL A 131 -7.12 -14.06 -3.17
CA VAL A 131 -7.41 -12.88 -3.98
C VAL A 131 -8.07 -13.29 -5.28
N ARG A 132 -9.10 -12.55 -5.70
CA ARG A 132 -9.86 -12.78 -6.93
C ARG A 132 -10.02 -11.50 -7.73
N ASN A 133 -10.08 -11.63 -9.05
CA ASN A 133 -10.50 -10.56 -9.95
C ASN A 133 -12.02 -10.34 -9.90
N ALA A 134 -12.53 -9.31 -10.55
CA ALA A 134 -13.96 -8.97 -10.59
C ALA A 134 -14.81 -10.08 -11.24
N GLY A 135 -14.21 -10.90 -12.11
CA GLY A 135 -14.84 -12.08 -12.69
C GLY A 135 -14.95 -13.28 -11.73
N GLY A 136 -14.41 -13.19 -10.51
CA GLY A 136 -14.40 -14.26 -9.51
C GLY A 136 -13.28 -15.30 -9.70
N GLY A 137 -12.41 -15.11 -10.70
CA GLY A 137 -11.24 -15.94 -10.94
C GLY A 137 -10.18 -15.73 -9.85
N VAL A 138 -9.62 -16.82 -9.33
CA VAL A 138 -8.58 -16.76 -8.29
C VAL A 138 -7.26 -16.31 -8.92
N LEU A 139 -6.73 -15.19 -8.45
CA LEU A 139 -5.41 -14.68 -8.82
C LEU A 139 -4.32 -15.33 -7.97
N GLY A 140 -4.61 -15.62 -6.70
CA GLY A 140 -3.66 -16.30 -5.82
C GLY A 140 -4.26 -16.75 -4.50
N THR A 141 -3.60 -17.73 -3.89
CA THR A 141 -3.90 -18.24 -2.55
C THR A 141 -2.59 -18.52 -1.85
N PHE A 142 -2.43 -17.99 -0.64
CA PHE A 142 -1.21 -18.15 0.15
C PHE A 142 -1.52 -17.94 1.64
N ASP A 143 -0.65 -18.41 2.52
CA ASP A 143 -0.83 -18.25 3.96
C ASP A 143 -0.03 -17.05 4.50
N VAL A 144 -0.62 -16.36 5.47
CA VAL A 144 -0.03 -15.26 6.21
C VAL A 144 -0.09 -15.59 7.69
N SER A 145 1.04 -15.46 8.38
CA SER A 145 1.07 -15.50 9.84
C SER A 145 0.80 -14.12 10.40
N VAL A 146 -0.19 -13.98 11.27
CA VAL A 146 -0.50 -12.73 11.98
C VAL A 146 -0.20 -12.96 13.45
N ALA A 147 0.72 -12.20 14.03
CA ALA A 147 1.02 -12.28 15.45
C ALA A 147 0.03 -11.43 16.28
N ALA A 148 0.02 -11.63 17.60
CA ALA A 148 -0.76 -10.74 18.46
C ALA A 148 -0.09 -9.35 18.50
N LEU A 149 -0.90 -8.30 18.45
CA LEU A 149 -0.48 -6.89 18.34
C LEU A 149 0.26 -6.54 17.03
N ASP A 150 0.22 -7.43 16.04
CA ASP A 150 0.84 -7.25 14.73
C ASP A 150 -0.10 -6.47 13.80
N GLU A 151 0.46 -5.71 12.87
CA GLU A 151 -0.28 -5.12 11.76
C GLU A 151 0.30 -5.63 10.44
N VAL A 152 -0.55 -6.25 9.60
CA VAL A 152 -0.13 -6.84 8.33
C VAL A 152 -0.91 -6.25 7.18
N THR A 153 -0.21 -5.56 6.28
CA THR A 153 -0.73 -5.12 5.00
C THR A 153 -0.31 -6.09 3.89
N VAL A 154 -1.30 -6.70 3.22
CA VAL A 154 -1.11 -7.45 1.98
C VAL A 154 -1.27 -6.48 0.81
N VAL A 155 -0.21 -6.27 0.03
CA VAL A 155 -0.33 -5.51 -1.21
C VAL A 155 -0.44 -6.47 -2.37
N VAL A 156 -1.46 -6.29 -3.21
CA VAL A 156 -1.60 -7.06 -4.46
C VAL A 156 -1.05 -6.21 -5.58
N LEU A 157 0.06 -6.63 -6.19
CA LEU A 157 0.68 -5.96 -7.34
C LEU A 157 0.66 -6.88 -8.55
N GLY A 158 0.77 -6.29 -9.74
CA GLY A 158 0.87 -7.06 -10.98
C GLY A 158 0.13 -6.40 -12.13
N ASP A 159 -0.02 -7.17 -13.21
CA ASP A 159 -0.64 -6.71 -14.45
C ASP A 159 -1.40 -7.89 -15.07
N GLU A 160 -2.71 -7.71 -15.23
CA GLU A 160 -3.59 -8.73 -15.80
C GLU A 160 -3.22 -9.07 -17.24
N ASP A 161 -2.84 -8.07 -18.03
CA ASP A 161 -2.46 -8.27 -19.43
C ASP A 161 -1.20 -9.12 -19.57
N LEU A 162 -0.34 -9.09 -18.55
CA LEU A 162 0.90 -9.87 -18.50
C LEU A 162 0.74 -11.21 -17.76
N GLY A 163 -0.40 -11.42 -17.09
CA GLY A 163 -0.64 -12.62 -16.27
C GLY A 163 0.31 -12.75 -15.08
N VAL A 164 0.80 -11.63 -14.53
CA VAL A 164 1.73 -11.62 -13.40
C VAL A 164 1.06 -11.02 -12.18
N VAL A 165 1.23 -11.67 -11.02
CA VAL A 165 0.72 -11.20 -9.73
C VAL A 165 1.76 -11.44 -8.64
N PHE A 166 1.87 -10.49 -7.72
CA PHE A 166 2.76 -10.52 -6.57
C PHE A 166 1.98 -10.12 -5.32
N PHE A 167 2.35 -10.70 -4.18
CA PHE A 167 1.73 -10.42 -2.89
C PHE A 167 2.76 -9.99 -1.83
N PRO A 168 3.41 -8.81 -1.96
CA PRO A 168 4.24 -8.29 -0.88
C PRO A 168 3.46 -8.19 0.43
N LEU A 169 4.12 -8.56 1.52
CA LEU A 169 3.62 -8.38 2.88
C LEU A 169 4.43 -7.26 3.52
N TYR A 170 3.73 -6.24 3.97
CA TYR A 170 4.30 -5.20 4.82
C TYR A 170 3.76 -5.38 6.22
N ARG A 171 4.65 -5.20 7.18
CA ARG A 171 4.34 -5.22 8.60
C ARG A 171 4.72 -3.87 9.13
N ASP A 172 3.88 -3.33 9.99
CA ASP A 172 4.37 -2.22 10.81
C ASP A 172 5.51 -2.74 11.69
N LEU A 173 6.56 -1.93 11.82
CA LEU A 173 7.82 -2.27 12.48
C LEU A 173 8.04 -1.42 13.74
N ASP A 174 6.96 -0.89 14.31
CA ASP A 174 6.98 -0.07 15.52
C ASP A 174 7.64 -0.76 16.74
#